data_AF-A0A0S6X7U6-F1
#
_entry.id   AF-A0A0S6X7U6-F1
#
_cell.length_a   1.000
_cell.length_b   1.000
_cell.length_c   1.000
_cell.angle_alpha   90.00
_cell.angle_beta   90.00
_cell.angle_gamma   90.00
#
_symmetry.space_group_name_H-M   'P 1'
#
loop_
_entity.id
_entity.type
_entity.pdbx_description
1 polymer ?
#
loop_
_entity_poly.entity_id
_entity_poly.type
_entity_poly.pdbx_seq_one_letter_code
_entity_poly.pdbx_strand_id
1 'polypeptide(L)'
;MPPKRGIDQTFPDRTVALQSDDHRDKRMRINHIINSDESRQDSTDVCKLPAPPQRKHARFLPGRPILKQEPDKPFSIITALCDHVDILLNVTSFLSPKTIIDLYSISAPFHYQFSSCQTAFVLAGTRSYAPNAAHLAPWRFYRSLCLYDPGCRKPTFRAAEADHISPTGTELRHVPSLRWLRMSVYRHLVALEILGYLASSGHKLPQTTVPTLLKLWFVLDAPLSTTRKSLFRNKSYITDKDLYVLHTFLVKLEMHYLDPLNFTGGEWRLPQALLAERGLTVLWDALRGGISRVSLLRLFARHDYNPSRGRGPFPETREVHDAWEARLGSGATVMGIPIRACGRAGYELWGLGRDKLISVTQLVIGEGTRRGLELERSLARMVRAGHLTADLRPVRTPRADEVVPTLVWARKKREATERREREGREQSTRELLAVTNEEEWGHSEDIEMRDVTSRDVEVETLLIAQDPVD
;
A
#
# COMPACT_ATOMS: atom_id res chain seq x y z
N MET A 1 44.75 -45.29 -45.07
CA MET A 1 45.84 -45.80 -44.20
C MET A 1 47.12 -45.07 -44.56
N PRO A 2 47.64 -44.23 -43.64
CA PRO A 2 48.93 -44.46 -42.99
C PRO A 2 48.85 -44.26 -41.45
N PRO A 3 49.96 -44.45 -40.68
CA PRO A 3 49.91 -44.81 -39.26
C PRO A 3 50.10 -43.65 -38.27
N LYS A 4 49.78 -43.99 -37.02
CA LYS A 4 49.90 -43.24 -35.76
C LYS A 4 51.32 -42.68 -35.52
N ARG A 5 51.39 -41.43 -35.05
CA ARG A 5 52.49 -40.93 -34.19
C ARG A 5 51.86 -40.38 -32.91
N GLY A 6 52.26 -40.97 -31.78
CA GLY A 6 52.00 -40.42 -30.45
C GLY A 6 53.03 -39.35 -30.12
N ILE A 7 52.60 -38.35 -29.35
CA ILE A 7 53.46 -37.49 -28.55
C ILE A 7 52.70 -37.22 -27.24
N ASP A 8 53.23 -37.79 -26.16
CA ASP A 8 52.97 -37.40 -24.78
C ASP A 8 53.45 -35.97 -24.55
N GLN A 9 52.60 -35.11 -23.99
CA GLN A 9 53.01 -33.95 -23.19
C GLN A 9 52.01 -33.71 -22.05
N THR A 10 52.35 -34.28 -20.90
CA THR A 10 52.35 -33.66 -19.55
C THR A 10 51.40 -32.49 -19.28
N PHE A 11 50.43 -32.74 -18.40
CA PHE A 11 49.66 -31.75 -17.64
C PHE A 11 50.55 -30.94 -16.66
N PRO A 12 50.26 -29.65 -16.45
CA PRO A 12 50.51 -29.03 -15.15
C PRO A 12 49.19 -28.72 -14.43
N ASP A 13 49.08 -29.24 -13.22
CA ASP A 13 48.20 -28.75 -12.17
C ASP A 13 48.31 -27.23 -12.01
N ARG A 14 47.17 -26.54 -12.09
CA ARG A 14 46.99 -25.22 -11.48
C ARG A 14 45.67 -25.19 -10.73
N THR A 15 45.81 -25.49 -9.44
CA THR A 15 45.05 -24.99 -8.30
C THR A 15 44.10 -23.82 -8.60
N VAL A 16 42.81 -24.10 -8.38
CA VAL A 16 41.71 -23.15 -8.33
C VAL A 16 41.80 -22.36 -7.02
N ALA A 17 42.06 -21.06 -7.12
CA ALA A 17 41.80 -20.09 -6.05
C ALA A 17 41.42 -18.74 -6.68
N LEU A 18 40.47 -18.05 -6.03
CA LEU A 18 39.99 -16.68 -6.27
C LEU A 18 38.78 -16.48 -7.22
N GLN A 19 37.59 -16.78 -6.70
CA GLN A 19 36.31 -16.18 -7.13
C GLN A 19 35.40 -15.84 -5.93
N SER A 20 35.96 -15.26 -4.86
CA SER A 20 35.17 -14.87 -3.67
C SER A 20 35.04 -13.35 -3.46
N ASP A 21 35.89 -12.54 -4.07
CA ASP A 21 36.00 -11.11 -3.69
C ASP A 21 35.15 -10.18 -4.57
N ASP A 22 34.83 -10.58 -5.80
CA ASP A 22 34.14 -9.72 -6.78
C ASP A 22 32.62 -9.56 -6.51
N HIS A 23 32.04 -10.40 -5.63
CA HIS A 23 30.64 -10.27 -5.20
C HIS A 23 30.45 -9.36 -3.99
N ARG A 24 31.50 -9.10 -3.20
CA ARG A 24 31.44 -8.26 -2.00
C ARG A 24 31.46 -6.77 -2.37
N ASP A 25 32.25 -6.42 -3.38
CA ASP A 25 32.35 -5.04 -3.92
C ASP A 25 31.08 -4.59 -4.65
N LYS A 26 30.39 -5.50 -5.34
CA LYS A 26 29.10 -5.20 -5.98
C LYS A 26 27.99 -4.90 -4.95
N ARG A 27 28.02 -5.53 -3.77
CA ARG A 27 27.06 -5.24 -2.68
C ARG A 27 27.29 -3.86 -2.04
N MET A 28 28.54 -3.41 -1.92
CA MET A 28 28.86 -2.11 -1.31
C MET A 28 28.44 -0.94 -2.20
N ARG A 29 28.59 -1.07 -3.54
CA ARG A 29 28.17 -0.01 -4.49
C ARG A 29 26.64 0.13 -4.62
N ILE A 30 25.88 -0.94 -4.40
CA ILE A 30 24.41 -0.93 -4.52
C ILE A 30 23.75 -0.06 -3.43
N ASN A 31 24.27 -0.03 -2.21
CA ASN A 31 23.74 0.85 -1.15
C ASN A 31 24.03 2.33 -1.43
N HIS A 32 25.04 2.65 -2.25
CA HIS A 32 25.35 4.02 -2.62
C HIS A 32 24.50 4.50 -3.80
N ILE A 33 24.18 3.62 -4.75
CA ILE A 33 23.41 3.93 -5.96
C ILE A 33 21.91 4.08 -5.66
N ILE A 34 21.35 3.29 -4.74
CA ILE A 34 19.93 3.44 -4.32
C ILE A 34 19.68 4.80 -3.66
N ASN A 35 20.71 5.43 -3.09
CA ASN A 35 20.60 6.72 -2.39
C ASN A 35 20.97 7.94 -3.25
N SER A 36 21.46 7.78 -4.49
CA SER A 36 22.03 8.90 -5.27
C SER A 36 21.11 9.50 -6.34
N ASP A 37 19.95 8.91 -6.63
CA ASP A 37 18.99 9.47 -7.61
C ASP A 37 17.85 10.29 -6.96
N GLU A 38 17.84 10.46 -5.64
CA GLU A 38 17.07 11.51 -4.94
C GLU A 38 17.95 12.69 -4.48
N SER A 39 19.26 12.66 -4.71
CA SER A 39 20.15 13.77 -4.35
C SER A 39 20.23 14.82 -5.46
N ARG A 40 19.21 15.69 -5.52
CA ARG A 40 19.41 17.08 -5.99
C ARG A 40 18.72 18.02 -5.01
N GLN A 41 19.58 18.72 -4.25
CA GLN A 41 19.33 19.75 -3.24
C GLN A 41 18.91 19.25 -1.84
N ASP A 42 19.79 18.46 -1.20
CA ASP A 42 20.00 18.65 0.24
C ASP A 42 21.34 19.37 0.41
N SER A 43 21.23 20.70 0.53
CA SER A 43 22.32 21.55 1.01
C SER A 43 22.84 20.97 2.32
N THR A 44 24.15 20.74 2.36
CA THR A 44 24.93 20.57 3.57
C THR A 44 24.85 21.84 4.41
N ASP A 45 23.73 22.07 5.08
CA ASP A 45 23.49 23.17 6.02
C ASP A 45 22.19 22.92 6.83
N VAL A 46 22.07 21.76 7.48
CA VAL A 46 21.01 21.55 8.50
C VAL A 46 21.58 20.88 9.75
N CYS A 47 22.48 21.60 10.40
CA CYS A 47 22.76 21.45 11.83
C CYS A 47 22.84 22.85 12.48
N LYS A 48 21.79 23.66 12.29
CA LYS A 48 21.51 24.85 13.10
C LYS A 48 20.04 24.97 13.49
N LEU A 49 19.39 23.83 13.75
CA LEU A 49 18.22 23.84 14.64
C LEU A 49 18.75 23.95 16.08
N PRO A 50 18.21 24.83 16.92
CA PRO A 50 18.63 24.93 18.30
C PRO A 50 18.48 23.55 18.93
N ALA A 51 19.58 23.04 19.50
CA ALA A 51 19.56 21.80 20.23
C ALA A 51 18.38 21.87 21.22
N PRO A 52 17.48 20.87 21.27
CA PRO A 52 16.55 20.78 22.39
C PRO A 52 17.41 20.83 23.66
N PRO A 53 17.00 21.59 24.70
CA PRO A 53 17.82 21.78 25.88
C PRO A 53 18.29 20.40 26.34
N GLN A 54 19.60 20.18 26.27
CA GLN A 54 20.25 18.98 26.76
C GLN A 54 20.10 18.98 28.29
N ARG A 55 18.91 18.59 28.75
CA ARG A 55 18.71 18.16 30.14
C ARG A 55 19.52 16.89 30.27
N LYS A 56 20.65 17.03 30.96
CA LYS A 56 21.56 15.98 31.44
C LYS A 56 20.81 14.65 31.57
N HIS A 57 21.32 13.65 30.86
CA HIS A 57 20.94 12.24 30.86
C HIS A 57 20.15 11.80 32.10
N ALA A 58 18.81 11.89 32.04
CA ALA A 58 17.97 11.04 32.85
C ALA A 58 18.04 9.65 32.19
N ARG A 59 18.82 8.76 32.80
CA ARG A 59 18.74 7.32 32.54
C ARG A 59 17.26 6.93 32.57
N PHE A 60 16.87 6.01 31.71
CA PHE A 60 15.60 5.28 31.83
C PHE A 60 15.48 4.78 33.28
N LEU A 61 14.70 5.48 34.09
CA LEU A 61 14.18 4.96 35.33
C LEU A 61 12.76 4.48 35.00
N PRO A 62 12.47 3.17 35.08
CA PRO A 62 11.09 2.73 35.15
C PRO A 62 10.49 3.36 36.41
N GLY A 63 9.42 4.13 36.24
CA GLY A 63 8.88 4.97 37.31
C GLY A 63 9.56 6.34 37.36
N ARG A 64 9.18 7.25 36.45
CA ARG A 64 9.03 8.63 36.93
C ARG A 64 7.96 8.59 38.02
N PRO A 65 8.16 9.21 39.19
CA PRO A 65 7.05 9.42 40.10
C PRO A 65 5.98 10.15 39.30
N ILE A 66 4.74 9.68 39.42
CA ILE A 66 3.53 10.39 38.98
C ILE A 66 3.83 11.86 39.25
N LEU A 67 3.96 12.67 38.19
CA LEU A 67 4.18 14.10 38.37
C LEU A 67 3.03 14.53 39.25
N LYS A 68 3.31 14.88 40.51
CA LYS A 68 2.30 15.40 41.43
C LYS A 68 1.55 16.44 40.63
N GLN A 69 0.29 16.16 40.30
CA GLN A 69 -0.54 17.11 39.60
C GLN A 69 -0.49 18.37 40.45
N GLU A 70 0.06 19.45 39.90
CA GLU A 70 -0.07 20.73 40.56
C GLU A 70 -1.57 20.96 40.70
N PRO A 71 -2.08 21.22 41.92
CA PRO A 71 -3.51 21.14 42.24
C PRO A 71 -4.39 22.10 41.42
N ASP A 72 -3.78 23.02 40.66
CA ASP A 72 -4.46 24.08 39.93
C ASP A 72 -4.53 23.87 38.40
N LYS A 73 -4.02 22.74 37.87
CA LYS A 73 -4.12 22.45 36.42
C LYS A 73 -5.39 21.64 36.10
N PRO A 74 -6.20 22.06 35.10
CA PRO A 74 -7.35 21.28 34.68
C PRO A 74 -6.90 19.89 34.19
N PHE A 75 -7.63 18.86 34.61
CA PHE A 75 -7.35 17.47 34.24
C PHE A 75 -7.36 17.32 32.71
N SER A 76 -6.20 16.96 32.14
CA SER A 76 -6.07 16.66 30.73
C SER A 76 -5.92 15.15 30.54
N ILE A 77 -6.92 14.55 29.89
CA ILE A 77 -6.96 13.11 29.58
C ILE A 77 -5.70 12.70 28.80
N ILE A 78 -5.26 13.52 27.84
CA ILE A 78 -4.09 13.22 26.99
C ILE A 78 -2.82 13.17 27.84
N THR A 79 -2.66 14.09 28.79
CA THR A 79 -1.50 14.11 29.68
C THR A 79 -1.50 12.89 30.61
N ALA A 80 -2.66 12.55 31.20
CA ALA A 80 -2.81 11.38 32.05
C ALA A 80 -2.54 10.06 31.29
N LEU A 81 -2.95 9.96 30.02
CA LEU A 81 -2.62 8.82 29.17
C LEU A 81 -1.11 8.72 28.88
N CYS A 82 -0.43 9.86 28.72
CA CYS A 82 1.02 9.86 28.47
C CYS A 82 1.85 9.35 29.66
N ASP A 83 1.31 9.44 30.89
CA ASP A 83 1.96 8.88 32.08
C ASP A 83 1.96 7.34 32.09
N HIS A 84 1.02 6.71 31.37
CA HIS A 84 0.88 5.25 31.29
C HIS A 84 1.12 4.73 29.87
N VAL A 85 2.38 4.39 29.58
CA VAL A 85 2.84 3.96 28.24
C VAL A 85 2.07 2.78 27.66
N ASP A 86 1.73 1.80 28.49
CA ASP A 86 1.04 0.58 28.05
C ASP A 86 -0.40 0.86 27.63
N ILE A 87 -1.09 1.74 28.39
CA ILE A 87 -2.44 2.20 28.05
C ILE A 87 -2.37 3.04 26.78
N LEU A 88 -1.40 3.96 26.70
CA LEU A 88 -1.20 4.78 25.50
C LEU A 88 -0.94 3.92 24.25
N LEU A 89 -0.13 2.85 24.37
CA LEU A 89 0.14 1.92 23.28
C LEU A 89 -1.14 1.25 22.78
N ASN A 90 -2.00 0.79 23.69
CA ASN A 90 -3.29 0.21 23.34
C ASN A 90 -4.22 1.25 22.70
N VAL A 91 -4.31 2.46 23.25
CA VAL A 91 -5.14 3.54 22.68
C VAL A 91 -4.67 3.89 21.27
N THR A 92 -3.36 4.06 21.07
CA THR A 92 -2.80 4.40 19.74
C THR A 92 -3.02 3.31 18.69
N SER A 93 -3.25 2.06 19.11
CA SER A 93 -3.56 0.96 18.19
C SER A 93 -4.92 1.14 17.49
N PHE A 94 -5.85 1.87 18.13
CA PHE A 94 -7.18 2.19 17.59
C PHE A 94 -7.22 3.55 16.87
N LEU A 95 -6.19 4.40 17.03
CA LEU A 95 -6.14 5.72 16.42
C LEU A 95 -5.65 5.67 14.98
N SER A 96 -6.36 6.35 14.08
CA SER A 96 -5.98 6.39 12.67
C SER A 96 -4.53 6.90 12.51
N PRO A 97 -3.76 6.42 11.52
CA PRO A 97 -2.39 6.90 11.31
C PRO A 97 -2.30 8.42 11.15
N LYS A 98 -3.34 9.06 10.59
CA LYS A 98 -3.43 10.52 10.49
C LYS A 98 -3.56 11.17 11.87
N THR A 99 -4.47 10.67 12.71
CA THR A 99 -4.66 11.18 14.08
C THR A 99 -3.41 11.02 14.93
N ILE A 100 -2.66 9.92 14.76
CA ILE A 100 -1.38 9.72 15.45
C ILE A 100 -0.37 10.81 15.05
N ILE A 101 -0.29 11.15 13.76
CA ILE A 101 0.58 12.23 13.26
C ILE A 101 0.14 13.57 13.85
N ASP A 102 -1.17 13.87 13.80
CA ASP A 102 -1.72 15.12 14.33
C ASP A 102 -1.42 15.23 15.85
N LEU A 103 -1.61 14.16 16.62
CA LEU A 103 -1.30 14.11 18.05
C LEU A 103 0.20 14.24 18.33
N TYR A 104 1.05 13.65 17.49
CA TYR A 104 2.51 13.79 17.54
C TYR A 104 2.98 15.22 17.29
N SER A 105 2.26 16.00 16.48
CA SER A 105 2.56 17.39 16.19
C SER A 105 2.00 18.37 17.24
N ILE A 106 0.84 18.07 17.83
CA ILE A 106 0.13 18.98 18.74
C ILE A 106 0.58 18.81 20.19
N SER A 107 0.76 17.57 20.65
CA SER A 107 0.98 17.28 22.08
C SER A 107 2.45 16.98 22.37
N ALA A 108 3.12 17.92 23.05
CA ALA A 108 4.50 17.75 23.54
C ALA A 108 4.72 16.49 24.42
N PRO A 109 3.86 16.16 25.42
CA PRO A 109 4.06 14.95 26.22
C PRO A 109 3.91 13.68 25.38
N PHE A 110 2.96 13.66 24.44
CA PHE A 110 2.80 12.54 23.52
C PHE A 110 4.00 12.39 22.60
N HIS A 111 4.52 13.49 22.05
CA HIS A 111 5.73 13.50 21.22
C HIS A 111 6.93 12.88 21.95
N TYR A 112 7.15 13.26 23.22
CA TYR A 112 8.22 12.72 24.05
C TYR A 112 8.06 11.21 24.28
N GLN A 113 6.85 10.78 24.63
CA GLN A 113 6.57 9.38 24.93
C GLN A 113 6.64 8.49 23.68
N PHE A 114 6.08 8.98 22.58
CA PHE A 114 6.14 8.33 21.28
C PHE A 114 7.60 8.18 20.82
N SER A 115 8.40 9.26 20.88
CA SER A 115 9.81 9.22 20.50
C SER A 115 10.60 8.22 21.35
N SER A 116 10.34 8.17 22.66
CA SER A 116 10.99 7.23 23.57
C SER A 116 10.71 5.75 23.22
N CYS A 117 9.54 5.42 22.67
CA CYS A 117 9.13 4.05 22.36
C CYS A 117 8.65 3.86 20.91
N GLN A 118 9.22 4.58 19.95
CA GLN A 118 8.70 4.69 18.58
C GLN A 118 8.51 3.35 17.87
N THR A 119 9.46 2.42 18.03
CA THR A 119 9.34 1.08 17.43
C THR A 119 8.08 0.35 17.91
N ALA A 120 7.77 0.44 19.21
CA ALA A 120 6.62 -0.25 19.79
C ALA A 120 5.32 0.34 19.25
N PHE A 121 5.18 1.67 19.27
CA PHE A 121 4.00 2.37 18.74
C PHE A 121 3.76 2.08 17.26
N VAL A 122 4.80 2.16 16.43
CA VAL A 122 4.67 1.92 14.99
C VAL A 122 4.32 0.46 14.68
N LEU A 123 4.92 -0.50 15.39
CA LEU A 123 4.61 -1.91 15.18
C LEU A 123 3.21 -2.28 15.73
N ALA A 124 2.77 -1.70 16.84
CA ALA A 124 1.42 -1.88 17.37
C ALA A 124 0.36 -1.32 16.40
N GLY A 125 0.59 -0.12 15.86
CA GLY A 125 -0.26 0.44 14.81
C GLY A 125 -0.28 -0.44 13.55
N THR A 126 0.88 -0.95 13.13
CA THR A 126 0.97 -1.84 11.96
C THR A 126 0.18 -3.13 12.18
N ARG A 127 0.27 -3.75 13.37
CA ARG A 127 -0.49 -4.98 13.70
C ARG A 127 -2.01 -4.77 13.63
N SER A 128 -2.47 -3.56 13.94
CA SER A 128 -3.89 -3.21 13.98
C SER A 128 -4.43 -2.89 12.58
N TYR A 129 -3.70 -2.10 11.78
CA TYR A 129 -4.16 -1.65 10.47
C TYR A 129 -3.74 -2.53 9.30
N ALA A 130 -2.64 -3.28 9.43
CA ALA A 130 -2.05 -4.08 8.37
C ALA A 130 -1.47 -5.38 8.96
N PRO A 131 -2.31 -6.35 9.33
CA PRO A 131 -1.86 -7.59 9.91
C PRO A 131 -0.85 -8.28 9.00
N ASN A 132 0.20 -8.85 9.61
CA ASN A 132 1.33 -9.50 8.94
C ASN A 132 2.27 -8.59 8.13
N ALA A 133 1.94 -7.33 7.85
CA ALA A 133 2.78 -6.47 7.00
C ALA A 133 4.22 -6.32 7.52
N ALA A 134 4.40 -6.23 8.84
CA ALA A 134 5.73 -6.15 9.47
C ALA A 134 6.61 -7.39 9.24
N HIS A 135 6.00 -8.57 9.11
CA HIS A 135 6.72 -9.82 8.80
C HIS A 135 6.96 -9.98 7.30
N LEU A 136 6.01 -9.54 6.47
CA LEU A 136 6.07 -9.73 5.02
C LEU A 136 6.97 -8.71 4.33
N ALA A 137 6.97 -7.46 4.80
CA ALA A 137 7.77 -6.36 4.26
C ALA A 137 8.51 -5.64 5.40
N PRO A 138 9.58 -6.23 5.95
CA PRO A 138 10.28 -5.65 7.09
C PRO A 138 10.83 -4.25 6.80
N TRP A 139 10.70 -3.32 7.75
CA TRP A 139 11.14 -1.92 7.60
C TRP A 139 12.64 -1.79 7.28
N ARG A 140 13.45 -2.79 7.65
CA ARG A 140 14.91 -2.81 7.41
C ARG A 140 15.28 -2.77 5.93
N PHE A 141 14.40 -3.24 5.05
CA PHE A 141 14.57 -3.14 3.59
C PHE A 141 14.18 -1.76 3.03
N TYR A 142 13.58 -0.89 3.86
CA TYR A 142 13.12 0.45 3.51
C TYR A 142 13.83 1.49 4.37
N ARG A 143 15.16 1.55 4.28
CA ARG A 143 15.98 2.49 5.09
C ARG A 143 15.56 3.94 4.91
N SER A 144 15.18 4.35 3.70
CA SER A 144 14.67 5.71 3.41
C SER A 144 13.36 6.07 4.14
N LEU A 145 12.60 5.05 4.55
CA LEU A 145 11.37 5.21 5.33
C LEU A 145 11.61 5.03 6.84
N CYS A 146 12.84 4.80 7.26
CA CYS A 146 13.21 4.68 8.67
C CYS A 146 13.82 5.98 9.18
N LEU A 147 13.82 6.15 10.49
CA LEU A 147 14.50 7.25 11.18
C LEU A 147 15.62 6.68 12.03
N TYR A 148 16.62 7.49 12.36
CA TYR A 148 17.53 7.17 13.46
C TYR A 148 16.74 7.13 14.77
N ASP A 149 17.06 6.17 15.64
CA ASP A 149 16.37 6.01 16.92
C ASP A 149 16.47 7.32 17.73
N PRO A 150 15.35 8.03 17.96
CA PRO A 150 15.36 9.28 18.73
C PRO A 150 15.73 9.04 20.21
N GLY A 151 15.61 7.80 20.69
CA GLY A 151 16.13 7.40 22.00
C GLY A 151 17.64 7.18 22.03
N CYS A 152 18.34 7.42 20.90
CA CYS A 152 19.78 7.21 20.71
C CYS A 152 20.27 5.84 21.20
N ARG A 153 19.42 4.81 21.10
CA ARG A 153 19.77 3.45 21.55
C ARG A 153 20.71 2.82 20.53
N LYS A 154 21.77 2.21 21.03
CA LYS A 154 22.68 1.43 20.21
C LYS A 154 21.96 0.18 19.68
N PRO A 155 22.26 -0.29 18.46
CA PRO A 155 21.73 -1.55 17.97
C PRO A 155 22.16 -2.67 18.93
N THR A 156 21.24 -3.58 19.23
CA THR A 156 21.61 -4.81 19.96
C THR A 156 22.57 -5.64 19.11
N PHE A 157 23.42 -6.48 19.72
CA PHE A 157 24.39 -7.30 19.00
C PHE A 157 23.78 -8.07 17.81
N ARG A 158 22.59 -8.68 18.02
CA ARG A 158 21.83 -9.36 16.96
C ARG A 158 21.31 -8.44 15.85
N ALA A 159 20.92 -7.20 16.19
CA ALA A 159 20.50 -6.23 15.20
C ALA A 159 21.69 -5.71 14.38
N ALA A 160 22.82 -5.46 15.05
CA ALA A 160 24.08 -5.05 14.42
C ALA A 160 24.58 -6.11 13.43
N GLU A 161 24.57 -7.39 13.83
CA GLU A 161 24.97 -8.51 12.98
C GLU A 161 24.09 -8.61 11.72
N ALA A 162 22.78 -8.50 11.87
CA ALA A 162 21.85 -8.60 10.76
C ALA A 162 21.81 -7.34 9.87
N ASP A 163 22.24 -6.17 10.36
CA ASP A 163 22.38 -4.94 9.57
C ASP A 163 23.80 -4.78 8.97
N HIS A 164 24.70 -5.75 9.22
CA HIS A 164 26.14 -5.68 8.89
C HIS A 164 26.83 -4.42 9.45
N ILE A 165 26.35 -3.94 10.60
CA ILE A 165 26.90 -2.79 11.31
C ILE A 165 27.92 -3.33 12.31
N SER A 166 29.11 -2.74 12.34
CA SER A 166 30.11 -3.11 13.35
C SER A 166 29.55 -2.78 14.75
N PRO A 167 29.51 -3.72 15.71
CA PRO A 167 28.98 -3.45 17.07
C PRO A 167 29.81 -2.42 17.85
N THR A 168 31.00 -2.09 17.34
CA THR A 168 31.92 -1.05 17.81
C THR A 168 31.71 0.32 17.14
N GLY A 169 30.85 0.41 16.12
CA GLY A 169 30.59 1.64 15.36
C GLY A 169 29.69 2.64 16.08
N THR A 170 29.85 3.92 15.74
CA THR A 170 29.02 5.08 16.14
C THR A 170 27.63 5.10 15.49
N GLU A 171 27.28 4.09 14.68
CA GLU A 171 26.04 4.08 13.91
C GLU A 171 24.81 3.80 14.80
N LEU A 172 23.87 4.74 14.76
CA LEU A 172 22.62 4.67 15.50
C LEU A 172 21.67 3.65 14.87
N ARG A 173 20.89 2.96 15.71
CA ARG A 173 19.86 2.02 15.26
C ARG A 173 18.83 2.71 14.37
N HIS A 174 18.45 2.09 13.25
CA HIS A 174 17.30 2.52 12.47
C HIS A 174 15.98 1.95 13.03
N VAL A 175 14.99 2.83 13.18
CA VAL A 175 13.66 2.54 13.73
C VAL A 175 12.60 2.84 12.67
N PRO A 176 11.54 2.02 12.56
CA PRO A 176 10.46 2.29 11.61
C PRO A 176 9.81 3.64 11.93
N SER A 177 9.63 4.47 10.91
CA SER A 177 8.97 5.78 11.05
C SER A 177 7.46 5.68 10.81
N LEU A 178 6.74 6.78 11.10
CA LEU A 178 5.34 6.93 10.69
C LEU A 178 5.17 6.89 9.15
N ARG A 179 6.20 7.22 8.37
CA ARG A 179 6.18 7.06 6.90
C ARG A 179 6.12 5.59 6.50
N TRP A 180 6.89 4.73 7.18
CA TRP A 180 6.83 3.29 6.96
C TRP A 180 5.48 2.70 7.39
N LEU A 181 4.91 3.16 8.53
CA LEU A 181 3.56 2.78 8.94
C LEU A 181 2.54 3.12 7.85
N ARG A 182 2.53 4.38 7.39
CA ARG A 182 1.62 4.86 6.34
C ARG A 182 1.76 4.02 5.06
N MET A 183 2.99 3.72 4.66
CA MET A 183 3.27 2.88 3.49
C MET A 183 2.68 1.47 3.67
N SER A 184 2.93 0.81 4.82
CA SER A 184 2.44 -0.55 5.09
C SER A 184 0.92 -0.63 5.11
N VAL A 185 0.25 0.34 5.75
CA VAL A 185 -1.21 0.43 5.77
C VAL A 185 -1.77 0.67 4.38
N TYR A 186 -1.17 1.60 3.62
CA TYR A 186 -1.58 1.88 2.25
C TYR A 186 -1.49 0.62 1.37
N ARG A 187 -0.39 -0.12 1.41
CA ARG A 187 -0.24 -1.36 0.63
C ARG A 187 -1.24 -2.44 1.01
N HIS A 188 -1.53 -2.58 2.31
CA HIS A 188 -2.54 -3.52 2.78
C HIS A 188 -3.94 -3.17 2.25
N LEU A 189 -4.31 -1.88 2.30
CA LEU A 189 -5.58 -1.40 1.76
C LEU A 189 -5.65 -1.60 0.24
N VAL A 190 -4.60 -1.26 -0.50
CA VAL A 190 -4.57 -1.47 -1.96
C VAL A 190 -4.72 -2.96 -2.31
N ALA A 191 -4.06 -3.86 -1.57
CA ALA A 191 -4.22 -5.30 -1.78
C ALA A 191 -5.67 -5.78 -1.54
N LEU A 192 -6.33 -5.26 -0.51
CA LEU A 192 -7.75 -5.52 -0.25
C LEU A 192 -8.64 -4.97 -1.37
N GLU A 193 -8.36 -3.76 -1.86
CA GLU A 193 -9.13 -3.15 -2.94
C GLU A 193 -8.97 -3.88 -4.27
N ILE A 194 -7.76 -4.31 -4.64
CA ILE A 194 -7.53 -5.15 -5.82
C ILE A 194 -8.42 -6.40 -5.75
N LEU A 195 -8.47 -7.06 -4.59
CA LEU A 195 -9.36 -8.21 -4.40
C LEU A 195 -10.83 -7.84 -4.44
N GLY A 196 -11.21 -6.67 -3.91
CA GLY A 196 -12.57 -6.13 -3.99
C GLY A 196 -13.03 -5.92 -5.43
N TYR A 197 -12.20 -5.28 -6.27
CA TYR A 197 -12.51 -5.04 -7.69
C TYR A 197 -12.57 -6.35 -8.51
N LEU A 198 -11.66 -7.29 -8.23
CA LEU A 198 -11.72 -8.61 -8.85
C LEU A 198 -12.98 -9.36 -8.41
N ALA A 199 -13.33 -9.31 -7.12
CA ALA A 199 -14.54 -9.95 -6.60
C ALA A 199 -15.81 -9.34 -7.19
N SER A 200 -15.86 -8.01 -7.39
CA SER A 200 -17.01 -7.36 -8.03
C SER A 200 -17.16 -7.72 -9.50
N SER A 201 -16.06 -8.05 -10.16
CA SER A 201 -16.03 -8.58 -11.53
C SER A 201 -16.34 -10.09 -11.60
N GLY A 202 -16.67 -10.72 -10.47
CA GLY A 202 -16.96 -12.15 -10.35
C GLY A 202 -15.75 -13.06 -10.17
N HIS A 203 -14.54 -12.50 -10.09
CA HIS A 203 -13.31 -13.23 -9.85
C HIS A 203 -12.98 -13.30 -8.36
N LYS A 204 -13.64 -14.21 -7.63
CA LYS A 204 -13.36 -14.40 -6.20
C LYS A 204 -12.05 -15.15 -5.97
N LEU A 205 -11.27 -14.65 -5.02
CA LEU A 205 -9.99 -15.21 -4.59
C LEU A 205 -10.06 -15.52 -3.09
N PRO A 206 -9.28 -16.51 -2.59
CA PRO A 206 -9.27 -16.84 -1.17
C PRO A 206 -8.72 -15.69 -0.33
N GLN A 207 -9.13 -15.59 0.94
CA GLN A 207 -8.66 -14.53 1.86
C GLN A 207 -7.14 -14.56 2.09
N THR A 208 -6.51 -15.73 1.92
CA THR A 208 -5.05 -15.90 1.96
C THR A 208 -4.32 -15.12 0.85
N THR A 209 -5.04 -14.56 -0.13
CA THR A 209 -4.45 -13.79 -1.23
C THR A 209 -3.86 -12.46 -0.75
N VAL A 210 -4.43 -11.83 0.28
CA VAL A 210 -3.90 -10.53 0.79
C VAL A 210 -2.44 -10.64 1.23
N PRO A 211 -2.04 -11.56 2.13
CA PRO A 211 -0.64 -11.68 2.51
C PRO A 211 0.24 -12.13 1.33
N THR A 212 -0.24 -12.99 0.43
CA THR A 212 0.51 -13.40 -0.76
C THR A 212 0.75 -12.22 -1.72
N LEU A 213 -0.23 -11.32 -1.89
CA LEU A 213 -0.07 -10.09 -2.68
C LEU A 213 0.90 -9.11 -2.03
N LEU A 214 0.93 -9.00 -0.70
CA LEU A 214 1.94 -8.20 -0.01
C LEU A 214 3.35 -8.76 -0.20
N LYS A 215 3.52 -10.09 -0.19
CA LYS A 215 4.80 -10.74 -0.54
C LYS A 215 5.18 -10.45 -2.00
N LEU A 216 4.22 -10.54 -2.92
CA LEU A 216 4.43 -10.18 -4.32
C LEU A 216 4.87 -8.72 -4.46
N TRP A 217 4.22 -7.80 -3.75
CA TRP A 217 4.59 -6.38 -3.74
C TRP A 217 6.04 -6.19 -3.29
N PHE A 218 6.45 -6.88 -2.22
CA PHE A 218 7.84 -6.86 -1.76
C PHE A 218 8.82 -7.36 -2.82
N VAL A 219 8.46 -8.39 -3.61
CA VAL A 219 9.28 -8.84 -4.75
C VAL A 219 9.33 -7.77 -5.84
N LEU A 220 8.22 -7.11 -6.16
CA LEU A 220 8.17 -6.06 -7.17
C LEU A 220 9.07 -4.87 -6.82
N ASP A 221 9.20 -4.56 -5.54
CA ASP A 221 10.13 -3.54 -5.05
C ASP A 221 11.61 -3.91 -5.28
N ALA A 222 11.94 -5.19 -5.44
CA ALA A 222 13.32 -5.62 -5.67
C ALA A 222 13.75 -5.31 -7.13
N PRO A 223 14.84 -4.56 -7.34
CA PRO A 223 15.26 -4.12 -8.67
C PRO A 223 15.98 -5.18 -9.52
N LEU A 224 16.53 -6.21 -8.88
CA LEU A 224 17.39 -7.21 -9.52
C LEU A 224 16.65 -8.52 -9.71
N SER A 225 16.78 -9.14 -10.89
CA SER A 225 16.16 -10.45 -11.16
C SER A 225 16.75 -11.53 -10.26
N THR A 226 18.03 -11.42 -9.89
CA THR A 226 18.69 -12.33 -8.96
C THR A 226 18.05 -12.30 -7.57
N THR A 227 17.78 -11.10 -7.04
CA THR A 227 17.08 -10.93 -5.74
C THR A 227 15.66 -11.46 -5.82
N ARG A 228 14.92 -11.16 -6.88
CA ARG A 228 13.55 -11.69 -7.09
C ARG A 228 13.55 -13.22 -7.13
N LYS A 229 14.47 -13.83 -7.89
CA LYS A 229 14.66 -15.30 -7.95
C LYS A 229 15.02 -15.87 -6.57
N SER A 230 15.89 -15.20 -5.79
CA SER A 230 16.25 -15.68 -4.44
C SER A 230 15.08 -15.66 -3.47
N LEU A 231 14.21 -14.64 -3.55
CA LEU A 231 13.00 -14.54 -2.72
C LEU A 231 12.01 -15.66 -3.07
N PHE A 232 11.80 -15.92 -4.36
CA PHE A 232 10.97 -17.03 -4.82
C PHE A 232 11.54 -18.40 -4.46
N ARG A 233 12.87 -18.57 -4.48
CA ARG A 233 13.51 -19.82 -4.07
C ARG A 233 13.39 -20.10 -2.57
N ASN A 234 13.23 -19.06 -1.76
CA ASN A 234 13.12 -19.20 -0.32
C ASN A 234 11.73 -19.75 0.07
N LYS A 235 11.67 -21.05 0.39
CA LYS A 235 10.45 -21.75 0.80
C LYS A 235 9.85 -21.24 2.11
N SER A 236 10.64 -20.62 3.01
CA SER A 236 10.11 -20.05 4.25
C SER A 236 9.35 -18.76 4.01
N TYR A 237 9.73 -18.00 2.97
CA TYR A 237 9.07 -16.76 2.60
C TYR A 237 7.92 -16.99 1.63
N ILE A 238 8.19 -17.60 0.47
CA ILE A 238 7.17 -18.00 -0.51
C ILE A 238 6.90 -19.50 -0.33
N THR A 239 5.76 -19.82 0.27
CA THR A 239 5.31 -21.21 0.46
C THR A 239 4.69 -21.77 -0.82
N ASP A 240 4.51 -23.08 -0.89
CA ASP A 240 3.84 -23.72 -2.05
C ASP A 240 2.38 -23.27 -2.16
N LYS A 241 1.73 -23.00 -1.03
CA LYS A 241 0.39 -22.39 -0.97
C LYS A 241 0.40 -20.98 -1.55
N ASP A 242 1.41 -20.17 -1.25
CA ASP A 242 1.55 -18.82 -1.82
C ASP A 242 1.72 -18.88 -3.34
N LEU A 243 2.52 -19.82 -3.87
CA LEU A 243 2.68 -20.00 -5.32
C LEU A 243 1.37 -20.37 -6.00
N TYR A 244 0.60 -21.29 -5.42
CA TYR A 244 -0.71 -21.67 -5.94
C TYR A 244 -1.68 -20.48 -5.95
N VAL A 245 -1.75 -19.73 -4.85
CA VAL A 245 -2.60 -18.54 -4.73
C VAL A 245 -2.17 -17.45 -5.71
N LEU A 246 -0.87 -17.22 -5.86
CA LEU A 246 -0.31 -16.25 -6.78
C LEU A 246 -0.59 -16.63 -8.24
N HIS A 247 -0.46 -17.90 -8.60
CA HIS A 247 -0.84 -18.38 -9.93
C HIS A 247 -2.35 -18.23 -10.17
N THR A 248 -3.18 -18.55 -9.19
CA THR A 248 -4.63 -18.34 -9.25
C THR A 248 -4.95 -16.86 -9.46
N PHE A 249 -4.29 -15.96 -8.74
CA PHE A 249 -4.43 -14.51 -8.91
C PHE A 249 -4.08 -14.05 -10.33
N LEU A 250 -2.95 -14.52 -10.89
CA LEU A 250 -2.54 -14.17 -12.25
C LEU A 250 -3.56 -14.65 -13.29
N VAL A 251 -4.04 -15.90 -13.18
CA VAL A 251 -5.07 -16.45 -14.08
C VAL A 251 -6.36 -15.64 -13.99
N LYS A 252 -6.79 -15.27 -12.77
CA LYS A 252 -7.98 -14.42 -12.59
C LYS A 252 -7.80 -13.02 -13.16
N LEU A 253 -6.60 -12.47 -13.04
CA LEU A 253 -6.29 -11.18 -13.60
C LEU A 253 -6.31 -11.21 -15.13
N GLU A 254 -5.74 -12.25 -15.74
CA GLU A 254 -5.80 -12.46 -17.18
C GLU A 254 -7.24 -12.64 -17.65
N MET A 255 -8.06 -13.44 -16.95
CA MET A 255 -9.50 -13.57 -17.28
C MET A 255 -10.23 -12.22 -17.26
N HIS A 256 -9.93 -11.37 -16.27
CA HIS A 256 -10.56 -10.05 -16.14
C HIS A 256 -10.29 -9.14 -17.35
N TYR A 257 -9.03 -9.09 -17.79
CA TYR A 257 -8.60 -8.25 -18.91
C TYR A 257 -8.78 -8.92 -20.29
N LEU A 258 -9.00 -10.24 -20.33
CA LEU A 258 -9.35 -10.94 -21.56
C LEU A 258 -10.86 -10.91 -21.83
N ASP A 259 -11.68 -10.58 -20.84
CA ASP A 259 -13.14 -10.48 -20.99
C ASP A 259 -13.50 -9.40 -22.04
N PRO A 260 -14.12 -9.79 -23.17
CA PRO A 260 -14.49 -8.86 -24.23
C PRO A 260 -15.59 -7.87 -23.81
N LEU A 261 -16.33 -8.15 -22.72
CA LEU A 261 -17.37 -7.26 -22.21
C LEU A 261 -16.80 -6.09 -21.41
N ASN A 262 -15.54 -6.19 -20.95
CA ASN A 262 -14.87 -5.09 -20.29
C ASN A 262 -14.30 -4.13 -21.33
N PHE A 263 -14.65 -2.85 -21.25
CA PHE A 263 -14.21 -1.80 -22.19
C PHE A 263 -12.69 -1.53 -22.19
N THR A 264 -11.97 -2.10 -21.21
CA THR A 264 -10.50 -2.10 -21.09
C THR A 264 -9.87 -3.43 -21.54
N GLY A 265 -10.70 -4.41 -21.88
CA GLY A 265 -10.30 -5.77 -22.22
C GLY A 265 -9.88 -5.95 -23.68
N GLY A 266 -9.14 -7.02 -23.94
CA GLY A 266 -8.74 -7.46 -25.28
C GLY A 266 -7.23 -7.53 -25.51
N GLU A 267 -6.42 -6.91 -24.66
CA GLU A 267 -4.95 -6.94 -24.78
C GLU A 267 -4.34 -7.92 -23.76
N TRP A 268 -3.92 -9.10 -24.21
CA TRP A 268 -3.29 -10.11 -23.34
C TRP A 268 -2.00 -9.63 -22.67
N ARG A 269 -1.35 -8.59 -23.21
CA ARG A 269 -0.13 -7.98 -22.66
C ARG A 269 -0.40 -6.99 -21.54
N LEU A 270 -1.64 -6.53 -21.39
CA LEU A 270 -1.98 -5.51 -20.39
C LEU A 270 -1.66 -5.95 -18.95
N PRO A 271 -2.04 -7.16 -18.48
CA PRO A 271 -1.66 -7.61 -17.14
C PRO A 271 -0.15 -7.65 -16.91
N GLN A 272 0.61 -8.03 -17.95
CA GLN A 272 2.06 -8.14 -17.88
C GLN A 272 2.71 -6.75 -17.77
N ALA A 273 2.22 -5.77 -18.52
CA ALA A 273 2.68 -4.39 -18.43
C ALA A 273 2.33 -3.75 -17.07
N LEU A 274 1.12 -4.00 -16.54
CA LEU A 274 0.69 -3.51 -15.23
C LEU A 274 1.52 -4.09 -14.08
N LEU A 275 1.92 -5.37 -14.19
CA LEU A 275 2.76 -6.06 -13.20
C LEU A 275 4.27 -5.82 -13.40
N ALA A 276 4.67 -5.14 -14.48
CA ALA A 276 6.06 -4.75 -14.69
C ALA A 276 6.47 -3.52 -13.86
N GLU A 277 5.48 -2.75 -13.40
CA GLU A 277 5.70 -1.54 -12.60
C GLU A 277 6.20 -1.80 -11.19
N ARG A 278 6.71 -0.73 -10.55
CA ARG A 278 7.15 -0.73 -9.16
C ARG A 278 5.94 -0.79 -8.22
N GLY A 279 5.49 -2.00 -7.93
CA GLY A 279 4.39 -2.26 -7.01
C GLY A 279 3.05 -2.46 -7.72
N LEU A 280 1.97 -2.50 -6.94
CA LEU A 280 0.62 -2.84 -7.46
C LEU A 280 -0.32 -1.63 -7.57
N THR A 281 0.17 -0.40 -7.37
CA THR A 281 -0.66 0.81 -7.44
C THR A 281 -1.20 1.05 -8.85
N VAL A 282 -0.37 0.87 -9.88
CA VAL A 282 -0.80 1.02 -11.28
C VAL A 282 -1.85 -0.03 -11.63
N LEU A 283 -1.68 -1.27 -11.15
CA LEU A 283 -2.70 -2.30 -11.31
C LEU A 283 -4.02 -1.92 -10.62
N TRP A 284 -3.93 -1.37 -9.41
CA TRP A 284 -5.10 -0.92 -8.65
C TRP A 284 -5.84 0.23 -9.34
N ASP A 285 -5.10 1.24 -9.85
CA ASP A 285 -5.68 2.34 -10.62
C ASP A 285 -6.34 1.84 -11.92
N ALA A 286 -5.76 0.81 -12.56
CA ALA A 286 -6.31 0.18 -13.75
C ALA A 286 -7.65 -0.49 -13.47
N LEU A 287 -7.73 -1.28 -12.39
CA LEU A 287 -8.95 -1.98 -11.97
C LEU A 287 -10.07 -1.03 -11.57
N ARG A 288 -9.73 0.15 -11.04
CA ARG A 288 -10.69 1.21 -10.71
C ARG A 288 -11.26 1.90 -11.96
N GLY A 289 -10.67 1.68 -13.13
CA GLY A 289 -10.96 2.44 -14.35
C GLY A 289 -10.38 3.86 -14.34
N GLY A 290 -9.42 4.15 -13.44
CA GLY A 290 -8.78 5.45 -13.31
C GLY A 290 -7.68 5.71 -14.34
N ILE A 291 -7.20 4.67 -15.02
CA ILE A 291 -6.13 4.81 -16.02
C ILE A 291 -6.70 5.23 -17.37
N SER A 292 -6.33 6.43 -17.79
CA SER A 292 -6.54 6.90 -19.16
C SER A 292 -5.79 6.02 -20.17
N ARG A 293 -6.36 5.83 -21.37
CA ARG A 293 -5.68 5.13 -22.48
C ARG A 293 -4.31 5.73 -22.79
N VAL A 294 -4.15 7.05 -22.64
CA VAL A 294 -2.85 7.72 -22.82
C VAL A 294 -1.86 7.31 -21.73
N SER A 295 -2.31 7.18 -20.48
CA SER A 295 -1.48 6.69 -19.39
C SER A 295 -1.06 5.23 -19.60
N LEU A 296 -1.94 4.41 -20.19
CA LEU A 296 -1.59 3.06 -20.57
C LEU A 296 -0.58 3.01 -21.73
N LEU A 297 -0.75 3.84 -22.76
CA LEU A 297 0.24 3.98 -23.83
C LEU A 297 1.59 4.49 -23.31
N ARG A 298 1.58 5.40 -22.33
CA ARG A 298 2.79 5.83 -21.61
C ARG A 298 3.45 4.68 -20.87
N LEU A 299 2.67 3.81 -20.23
CA LEU A 299 3.18 2.61 -19.57
C LEU A 299 3.87 1.69 -20.58
N PHE A 300 3.21 1.36 -21.69
CA PHE A 300 3.82 0.59 -22.77
C PHE A 300 5.07 1.29 -23.34
N ALA A 301 5.03 2.62 -23.46
CA ALA A 301 6.18 3.39 -23.91
C ALA A 301 7.39 3.29 -22.98
N ARG A 302 7.17 3.19 -21.66
CA ARG A 302 8.25 3.01 -20.68
C ARG A 302 8.85 1.61 -20.68
N HIS A 303 8.03 0.57 -20.90
CA HIS A 303 8.48 -0.82 -20.77
C HIS A 303 8.93 -1.46 -22.09
N ASP A 304 8.17 -1.25 -23.17
CA ASP A 304 8.31 -2.04 -24.41
C ASP A 304 8.59 -1.19 -25.66
N TYR A 305 8.39 0.14 -25.61
CA TYR A 305 8.66 0.97 -26.78
C TYR A 305 10.15 1.09 -27.05
N ASN A 306 10.52 0.61 -28.22
CA ASN A 306 11.86 0.71 -28.74
C ASN A 306 11.84 1.65 -29.97
N PRO A 307 12.41 2.86 -29.87
CA PRO A 307 12.50 3.78 -31.00
C PRO A 307 13.39 3.24 -32.14
N SER A 308 14.20 2.20 -31.87
CA SER A 308 15.15 1.61 -32.80
C SER A 308 14.64 0.38 -33.56
N ARG A 309 13.34 0.05 -33.54
CA ARG A 309 12.78 -1.04 -34.37
C ARG A 309 12.92 -0.71 -35.87
N GLY A 310 14.13 -0.88 -36.41
CA GLY A 310 14.47 -0.74 -37.83
C GLY A 310 15.89 -0.24 -38.14
N ARG A 311 16.60 0.45 -37.23
CA ARG A 311 17.99 0.93 -37.47
C ARG A 311 18.84 0.91 -36.21
N GLY A 312 19.68 -0.12 -36.09
CA GLY A 312 20.81 -0.15 -35.15
C GLY A 312 20.65 -1.11 -33.97
N PRO A 313 21.76 -1.36 -33.23
CA PRO A 313 21.75 -2.21 -32.05
C PRO A 313 20.74 -1.66 -31.05
N PHE A 314 20.08 -2.57 -30.31
CA PHE A 314 19.21 -2.21 -29.20
C PHE A 314 19.89 -1.14 -28.33
N PRO A 315 19.15 -0.21 -27.72
CA PRO A 315 19.65 0.52 -26.57
C PRO A 315 19.77 -0.43 -25.36
N GLU A 316 20.64 -1.43 -25.48
CA GLU A 316 21.02 -2.41 -24.46
C GLU A 316 21.87 -1.76 -23.35
N THR A 317 22.53 -0.64 -23.67
CA THR A 317 23.39 0.11 -22.76
C THR A 317 23.00 1.57 -22.70
N ARG A 318 23.25 2.18 -21.53
CA ARG A 318 23.14 3.62 -21.28
C ARG A 318 23.79 4.45 -22.40
N GLU A 319 24.93 4.00 -22.92
CA GLU A 319 25.69 4.65 -23.98
C GLU A 319 24.92 4.77 -25.30
N VAL A 320 24.18 3.73 -25.70
CA VAL A 320 23.36 3.75 -26.92
C VAL A 320 22.14 4.67 -26.73
N HIS A 321 21.65 4.76 -25.50
CA HIS A 321 20.58 5.69 -25.14
C HIS A 321 21.06 7.15 -25.21
N ASP A 322 22.19 7.45 -24.57
CA ASP A 322 22.82 8.77 -24.57
C ASP A 322 23.18 9.20 -26.01
N ALA A 323 23.61 8.25 -26.87
CA ALA A 323 23.84 8.50 -28.30
C ALA A 323 22.56 8.79 -29.10
N TRP A 324 21.42 8.18 -28.72
CA TRP A 324 20.11 8.49 -29.29
C TRP A 324 19.60 9.86 -28.84
N GLU A 325 19.77 10.19 -27.56
CA GLU A 325 19.43 11.52 -27.02
C GLU A 325 20.25 12.62 -27.72
N ALA A 326 21.54 12.38 -27.96
CA ALA A 326 22.39 13.27 -28.75
C ALA A 326 21.90 13.44 -30.20
N ARG A 327 21.24 12.42 -30.78
CA ARG A 327 20.75 12.43 -32.18
C ARG A 327 19.42 13.15 -32.36
N LEU A 328 18.51 13.06 -31.39
CA LEU A 328 17.19 13.71 -31.42
C LEU A 328 17.16 15.09 -30.75
N GLY A 329 18.22 15.47 -30.06
CA GLY A 329 18.29 16.68 -29.26
C GLY A 329 17.84 16.44 -27.82
N SER A 330 18.53 17.08 -26.87
CA SER A 330 18.22 17.05 -25.45
C SER A 330 16.83 17.64 -25.22
N GLY A 331 15.87 16.80 -24.81
CA GLY A 331 14.50 17.23 -24.50
C GLY A 331 13.40 16.64 -25.40
N ALA A 332 13.74 15.80 -26.37
CA ALA A 332 12.72 15.07 -27.12
C ALA A 332 11.93 14.13 -26.19
N THR A 333 10.60 14.17 -26.28
CA THR A 333 9.69 13.36 -25.47
C THR A 333 8.72 12.58 -26.35
N VAL A 334 8.41 11.35 -25.94
CA VAL A 334 7.34 10.53 -26.54
C VAL A 334 6.20 10.48 -25.53
N MET A 335 5.05 11.06 -25.89
CA MET A 335 3.87 11.12 -25.00
C MET A 335 4.15 11.78 -23.63
N GLY A 336 5.10 12.71 -23.57
CA GLY A 336 5.57 13.36 -22.34
C GLY A 336 6.57 12.54 -21.51
N ILE A 337 7.01 11.38 -22.00
CA ILE A 337 8.09 10.59 -21.41
C ILE A 337 9.39 10.99 -22.11
N PRO A 338 10.45 11.36 -21.39
CA PRO A 338 11.73 11.66 -22.02
C PRO A 338 12.24 10.39 -22.71
N ILE A 339 12.82 10.53 -23.91
CA ILE A 339 13.27 9.36 -24.69
C ILE A 339 14.19 8.46 -23.85
N ARG A 340 14.99 9.05 -22.94
CA ARG A 340 15.82 8.39 -21.91
C ARG A 340 15.15 7.42 -20.96
N ALA A 341 13.84 7.47 -20.85
CA ALA A 341 13.05 6.56 -20.02
C ALA A 341 12.21 5.57 -20.85
N CYS A 342 12.12 5.78 -22.17
CA CYS A 342 11.36 4.90 -23.05
C CYS A 342 12.06 3.54 -23.21
N GLY A 343 11.31 2.46 -23.07
CA GLY A 343 11.79 1.08 -23.18
C GLY A 343 12.76 0.61 -22.08
N ARG A 344 13.09 1.45 -21.08
CA ARG A 344 14.09 1.13 -20.05
C ARG A 344 13.48 0.54 -18.78
N ALA A 345 12.22 0.81 -18.49
CA ALA A 345 11.59 0.38 -17.24
C ALA A 345 11.49 -1.16 -17.11
N GLY A 346 11.54 -1.88 -18.24
CA GLY A 346 11.55 -3.34 -18.30
C GLY A 346 12.91 -3.99 -17.98
N TYR A 347 13.96 -3.21 -17.71
CA TYR A 347 15.31 -3.71 -17.41
C TYR A 347 15.62 -3.65 -15.92
N GLU A 348 16.64 -4.41 -15.49
CA GLU A 348 17.10 -4.41 -14.09
C GLU A 348 17.43 -3.01 -13.60
N LEU A 349 17.27 -2.79 -12.29
CA LEU A 349 17.41 -1.47 -11.67
C LEU A 349 16.55 -0.39 -12.38
N TRP A 350 15.43 -0.80 -12.98
CA TRP A 350 14.49 0.05 -13.70
C TRP A 350 15.12 0.86 -14.84
N GLY A 351 16.09 0.27 -15.55
CA GLY A 351 16.72 0.87 -16.73
C GLY A 351 18.18 1.24 -16.58
N LEU A 352 18.76 1.05 -15.38
CA LEU A 352 20.20 1.20 -15.15
C LEU A 352 20.98 -0.09 -15.46
N GLY A 353 20.35 -1.25 -15.35
CA GLY A 353 20.92 -2.54 -15.68
C GLY A 353 20.84 -2.87 -17.18
N ARG A 354 21.64 -3.86 -17.60
CA ARG A 354 21.69 -4.36 -18.99
C ARG A 354 20.71 -5.51 -19.23
N ASP A 355 20.44 -6.29 -18.20
CA ASP A 355 19.57 -7.47 -18.31
C ASP A 355 18.09 -7.08 -18.20
N LYS A 356 17.24 -7.82 -18.92
CA LYS A 356 15.78 -7.65 -18.82
C LYS A 356 15.31 -8.13 -17.45
N LEU A 357 14.48 -7.32 -16.80
CA LEU A 357 13.89 -7.67 -15.53
C LEU A 357 12.90 -8.82 -15.71
N ILE A 358 13.07 -9.88 -14.93
CA ILE A 358 12.20 -11.04 -15.02
C ILE A 358 10.75 -10.67 -14.63
N SER A 359 9.80 -11.08 -15.48
CA SER A 359 8.38 -10.86 -15.22
C SER A 359 7.90 -11.71 -14.04
N VAL A 360 6.91 -11.21 -13.31
CA VAL A 360 6.27 -11.94 -12.21
C VAL A 360 5.71 -13.27 -12.69
N THR A 361 5.04 -13.29 -13.84
CA THR A 361 4.46 -14.52 -14.39
C THR A 361 5.53 -15.58 -14.65
N GLN A 362 6.68 -15.17 -15.18
CA GLN A 362 7.83 -16.06 -15.41
C GLN A 362 8.43 -16.57 -14.09
N LEU A 363 8.48 -15.73 -13.04
CA LEU A 363 8.95 -16.16 -11.71
C LEU A 363 8.03 -17.22 -11.10
N VAL A 364 6.72 -17.02 -11.20
CA VAL A 364 5.71 -17.94 -10.62
C VAL A 364 5.74 -19.29 -11.34
N ILE A 365 5.74 -19.27 -12.67
CA ILE A 365 5.78 -20.49 -13.47
C ILE A 365 7.13 -21.20 -13.26
N GLY A 366 8.25 -20.48 -13.39
CA GLY A 366 9.58 -21.07 -13.26
C GLY A 366 9.83 -21.68 -11.89
N GLU A 367 9.38 -21.02 -10.82
CA GLU A 367 9.50 -21.57 -9.46
C GLU A 367 8.50 -22.72 -9.22
N GLY A 368 7.29 -22.65 -9.79
CA GLY A 368 6.30 -23.73 -9.74
C GLY A 368 6.81 -25.02 -10.39
N THR A 369 7.44 -24.91 -11.58
CA THR A 369 8.09 -26.04 -12.26
C THR A 369 9.25 -26.58 -11.44
N ARG A 370 10.12 -25.71 -10.91
CA ARG A 370 11.27 -26.12 -10.08
C ARG A 370 10.86 -26.91 -8.83
N ARG A 371 9.71 -26.57 -8.23
CA ARG A 371 9.17 -27.26 -7.05
C ARG A 371 8.33 -28.49 -7.40
N GLY A 372 8.04 -28.74 -8.68
CA GLY A 372 7.20 -29.86 -9.11
C GLY A 372 5.73 -29.72 -8.69
N LEU A 373 5.21 -28.49 -8.59
CA LEU A 373 3.83 -28.25 -8.13
C LEU A 373 2.77 -28.50 -9.21
N GLU A 374 3.18 -28.75 -10.45
CA GLU A 374 2.31 -29.06 -11.60
C GLU A 374 1.09 -28.12 -11.68
N LEU A 375 1.33 -26.82 -11.54
CA LEU A 375 0.27 -25.80 -11.46
C LEU A 375 -0.67 -25.81 -12.67
N GLU A 376 -0.16 -26.22 -13.84
CA GLU A 376 -0.89 -26.42 -15.09
C GLU A 376 -2.08 -27.37 -14.93
N ARG A 377 -1.92 -28.49 -14.20
CA ARG A 377 -3.00 -29.46 -13.95
C ARG A 377 -4.13 -28.86 -13.13
N SER A 378 -3.83 -27.79 -12.38
CA SER A 378 -4.81 -27.08 -11.57
C SER A 378 -5.44 -25.88 -12.28
N LEU A 379 -5.03 -25.56 -13.51
CA LEU A 379 -5.53 -24.38 -14.25
C LEU A 379 -7.05 -24.39 -14.39
N ALA A 380 -7.65 -25.52 -14.79
CA ALA A 380 -9.10 -25.66 -14.88
C ALA A 380 -9.81 -25.40 -13.55
N ARG A 381 -9.19 -25.80 -12.43
CA ARG A 381 -9.71 -25.51 -11.08
C ARG A 381 -9.60 -24.03 -10.74
N MET A 382 -8.50 -23.38 -11.10
CA MET A 382 -8.29 -21.94 -10.90
C MET A 382 -9.30 -21.11 -11.69
N VAL A 383 -9.56 -21.46 -12.96
CA VAL A 383 -10.56 -20.80 -13.81
C VAL A 383 -11.96 -20.94 -13.21
N ARG A 384 -12.34 -22.13 -12.75
CA ARG A 384 -13.65 -22.39 -12.12
C ARG A 384 -13.82 -21.74 -10.75
N ALA A 385 -12.74 -21.64 -9.96
CA ALA A 385 -12.79 -21.11 -8.60
C ALA A 385 -13.42 -19.70 -8.57
N GLY A 386 -14.37 -19.48 -7.66
CA GLY A 386 -15.00 -18.17 -7.48
C GLY A 386 -16.16 -17.84 -8.41
N HIS A 387 -16.32 -18.56 -9.54
CA HIS A 387 -17.48 -18.43 -10.44
C HIS A 387 -18.57 -19.45 -10.13
N LEU A 388 -18.18 -20.67 -9.80
CA LEU A 388 -19.09 -21.79 -9.54
C LEU A 388 -18.96 -22.26 -8.10
N THR A 389 -20.10 -22.49 -7.45
CA THR A 389 -20.20 -23.23 -6.18
C THR A 389 -19.87 -24.71 -6.40
N ALA A 390 -19.66 -25.48 -5.33
CA ALA A 390 -19.50 -26.94 -5.41
C ALA A 390 -20.63 -27.59 -6.23
N ASP A 391 -21.86 -27.08 -6.09
CA ASP A 391 -23.06 -27.54 -6.81
C ASP A 391 -23.19 -26.98 -8.23
N LEU A 392 -22.12 -26.45 -8.82
CA LEU A 392 -22.10 -25.85 -10.17
C LEU A 392 -23.05 -24.66 -10.37
N ARG A 393 -23.57 -24.08 -9.29
CA ARG A 393 -24.38 -22.86 -9.35
C ARG A 393 -23.50 -21.62 -9.49
N PRO A 394 -23.90 -20.61 -10.27
CA PRO A 394 -23.16 -19.36 -10.36
C PRO A 394 -23.14 -18.67 -8.99
N VAL A 395 -21.97 -18.21 -8.59
CA VAL A 395 -21.78 -17.49 -7.34
C VAL A 395 -22.23 -16.04 -7.52
N ARG A 396 -23.04 -15.50 -6.59
CA ARG A 396 -23.41 -14.08 -6.60
C ARG A 396 -22.17 -13.19 -6.64
N THR A 397 -22.13 -12.29 -7.62
CA THR A 397 -21.14 -11.22 -7.73
C THR A 397 -21.56 -10.05 -6.82
N PRO A 398 -20.76 -9.72 -5.80
CA PRO A 398 -21.05 -8.54 -4.97
C PRO A 398 -20.80 -7.26 -5.79
N ARG A 399 -21.50 -6.18 -5.45
CA ARG A 399 -21.21 -4.88 -6.08
C ARG A 399 -19.95 -4.27 -5.48
N ALA A 400 -19.24 -3.44 -6.24
CA ALA A 400 -17.99 -2.82 -5.77
C ALA A 400 -18.18 -1.99 -4.48
N ASP A 401 -19.33 -1.34 -4.31
CA ASP A 401 -19.68 -0.56 -3.10
C ASP A 401 -19.89 -1.43 -1.85
N GLU A 402 -20.10 -2.73 -2.00
CA GLU A 402 -20.26 -3.69 -0.91
C GLU A 402 -18.92 -4.26 -0.43
N VAL A 403 -17.93 -4.40 -1.33
CA VAL A 403 -16.69 -5.15 -1.05
C VAL A 403 -15.43 -4.29 -1.00
N VAL A 404 -15.36 -3.17 -1.73
CA VAL A 404 -14.16 -2.34 -1.79
C VAL A 404 -14.11 -1.46 -0.52
N PRO A 405 -13.08 -1.60 0.34
CA PRO A 405 -13.04 -0.89 1.63
C PRO A 405 -13.25 0.63 1.53
N THR A 406 -12.65 1.30 0.55
CA THR A 406 -12.82 2.75 0.36
C THR A 406 -14.25 3.14 -0.03
N LEU A 407 -14.91 2.35 -0.89
CA LEU A 407 -16.29 2.62 -1.27
C LEU A 407 -17.25 2.33 -0.11
N VAL A 408 -17.01 1.26 0.64
CA VAL A 408 -17.76 0.93 1.86
C VAL A 408 -17.64 2.06 2.88
N TRP A 409 -16.42 2.56 3.12
CA TRP A 409 -16.20 3.69 4.03
C TRP A 409 -16.84 4.99 3.52
N ALA A 410 -16.74 5.27 2.23
CA ALA A 410 -17.38 6.44 1.62
C ALA A 410 -18.91 6.39 1.77
N ARG A 411 -19.51 5.22 1.53
CA ARG A 411 -20.94 4.99 1.72
C ARG A 411 -21.36 5.18 3.17
N LYS A 412 -20.69 4.53 4.13
CA LYS A 412 -20.97 4.71 5.56
C LYS A 412 -20.82 6.16 6.01
N LYS A 413 -19.84 6.89 5.46
CA LYS A 413 -19.64 8.31 5.76
C LYS A 413 -20.82 9.16 5.24
N ARG A 414 -21.29 8.90 4.01
CA ARG A 414 -22.47 9.56 3.44
C ARG A 414 -23.73 9.28 4.25
N GLU A 415 -23.96 8.02 4.60
CA GLU A 415 -25.08 7.60 5.44
C GLU A 415 -25.03 8.29 6.82
N ALA A 416 -23.84 8.43 7.41
CA ALA A 416 -23.66 9.13 8.68
C ALA A 416 -23.90 10.65 8.58
N THR A 417 -23.48 11.29 7.48
CA THR A 417 -23.76 12.71 7.25
C THR A 417 -25.25 12.96 7.02
N GLU A 418 -25.91 12.11 6.22
CA GLU A 418 -27.35 12.20 5.97
C GLU A 418 -28.17 12.00 7.24
N ARG A 419 -27.76 11.08 8.13
CA ARG A 419 -28.41 10.92 9.45
C ARG A 419 -28.32 12.18 10.29
N ARG A 420 -27.13 12.81 10.36
CA ARG A 420 -26.95 14.06 11.10
C ARG A 420 -27.77 15.21 10.53
N GLU A 421 -27.90 15.28 9.20
CA GLU A 421 -28.76 16.28 8.56
C GLU A 421 -30.25 16.05 8.85
N ARG A 422 -30.69 14.78 8.87
CA ARG A 422 -32.07 14.43 9.26
C ARG A 422 -32.34 14.76 10.73
N GLU A 423 -31.46 14.36 11.62
CA GLU A 423 -31.53 14.70 13.06
C GLU A 423 -31.55 16.22 13.27
N GLY A 424 -30.73 16.97 12.53
CA GLY A 424 -30.74 18.43 12.57
C GLY A 424 -32.03 19.06 12.05
N ARG A 425 -32.63 18.53 10.98
CA ARG A 425 -33.94 18.97 10.48
C ARG A 425 -35.07 18.62 11.44
N GLU A 426 -35.04 17.43 12.03
CA GLU A 426 -35.99 17.00 13.06
C GLU A 426 -35.88 17.85 14.32
N GLN A 427 -34.67 18.22 14.72
CA GLN A 427 -34.45 19.14 15.84
C GLN A 427 -34.95 20.56 15.52
N SER A 428 -34.65 21.07 14.32
CA SER A 428 -35.13 22.39 13.89
C SER A 428 -36.66 22.44 13.77
N THR A 429 -37.28 21.37 13.27
CA THR A 429 -38.76 21.28 13.20
C THR A 429 -39.38 21.15 14.58
N ARG A 430 -38.76 20.42 15.52
CA ARG A 430 -39.19 20.39 16.92
C ARG A 430 -39.07 21.75 17.60
N GLU A 431 -38.00 22.49 17.34
CA GLU A 431 -37.82 23.86 17.84
C GLU A 431 -38.89 24.81 17.28
N LEU A 432 -39.20 24.74 15.98
CA LEU A 432 -40.28 25.53 15.37
C LEU A 432 -41.67 25.17 15.92
N LEU A 433 -41.94 23.89 16.15
CA LEU A 433 -43.19 23.44 16.77
C LEU A 433 -43.28 23.86 18.25
N ALA A 434 -42.15 23.96 18.95
CA ALA A 434 -42.13 24.48 20.32
C ALA A 434 -42.44 25.98 20.36
N VAL A 435 -41.86 26.78 19.45
CA VAL A 435 -42.14 28.23 19.36
C VAL A 435 -43.60 28.50 18.98
N THR A 436 -44.15 27.76 18.02
CA THR A 436 -45.57 27.93 17.62
C THR A 436 -46.54 27.55 18.74
N ASN A 437 -46.24 26.51 19.52
CA ASN A 437 -47.04 26.18 20.72
C ASN A 437 -46.91 27.25 21.83
N GLU A 438 -45.76 27.91 21.98
CA GLU A 438 -45.63 29.04 22.92
C GLU A 438 -46.42 30.28 22.46
N GLU A 439 -46.52 30.53 21.15
CA GLU A 439 -47.33 31.61 20.58
C GLU A 439 -48.85 31.34 20.73
N GLU A 440 -49.32 30.09 20.61
CA GLU A 440 -50.74 29.74 20.81
C GLU A 440 -51.19 29.86 22.28
N TRP A 441 -50.30 29.65 23.26
CA TRP A 441 -50.61 29.88 24.67
C TRP A 441 -50.54 31.36 25.08
N GLY A 442 -49.89 32.22 24.28
CA GLY A 442 -49.83 33.67 24.48
C GLY A 442 -51.00 34.46 23.89
N HIS A 443 -51.94 33.81 23.19
CA HIS A 443 -53.12 34.46 22.58
C HIS A 443 -54.47 33.94 23.10
N SER A 444 -54.46 33.08 24.13
CA SER A 444 -55.69 32.53 24.71
C SER A 444 -56.21 33.27 25.96
N GLU A 445 -55.59 34.39 26.38
CA GLU A 445 -56.07 35.17 27.55
C GLU A 445 -56.96 36.39 27.20
N ASP A 446 -57.19 36.74 25.93
CA ASP A 446 -57.98 37.93 25.54
C ASP A 446 -59.19 37.63 24.63
N ILE A 447 -59.95 36.56 24.91
CA ILE A 447 -61.31 36.39 24.32
C ILE A 447 -62.32 36.17 25.45
N GLU A 448 -62.60 37.24 26.18
CA GLU A 448 -63.82 37.36 26.99
C GLU A 448 -65.04 37.65 26.09
N MET A 449 -66.05 36.80 26.24
CA MET A 449 -67.48 37.11 26.27
C MET A 449 -68.04 38.13 25.27
N ARG A 450 -68.72 37.60 24.23
CA ARG A 450 -70.00 38.17 23.80
C ARG A 450 -71.06 37.10 23.61
N ASP A 451 -72.14 37.32 24.34
CA ASP A 451 -73.34 36.53 24.50
C ASP A 451 -74.26 36.49 23.27
N VAL A 452 -74.87 35.30 23.06
CA VAL A 452 -76.33 35.05 22.89
C VAL A 452 -77.04 35.55 21.61
N THR A 453 -77.45 34.63 20.73
CA THR A 453 -78.86 34.18 20.55
C THR A 453 -79.07 33.29 19.31
N SER A 454 -79.77 32.18 19.56
CA SER A 454 -80.71 31.35 18.78
C SER A 454 -80.94 31.49 17.26
N ARG A 455 -81.37 30.33 16.72
CA ARG A 455 -82.08 30.01 15.45
C ARG A 455 -81.16 29.70 14.29
N ASP A 456 -81.41 28.72 13.43
CA ASP A 456 -82.38 27.64 13.28
C ASP A 456 -81.89 26.82 12.05
N VAL A 457 -82.41 25.60 11.89
CA VAL A 457 -82.63 24.90 10.60
C VAL A 457 -81.49 24.05 9.97
N GLU A 458 -81.73 22.73 10.03
CA GLU A 458 -81.70 21.68 8.98
C GLU A 458 -80.35 21.27 8.34
N VAL A 459 -79.89 20.02 8.53
CA VAL A 459 -80.22 18.76 7.81
C VAL A 459 -79.73 18.74 6.35
N GLU A 460 -78.65 17.99 6.09
CA GLU A 460 -78.45 17.04 4.96
C GLU A 460 -77.03 16.43 5.09
N THR A 461 -76.86 15.22 5.62
CA THR A 461 -76.81 13.94 4.88
C THR A 461 -76.33 14.00 3.44
N LEU A 462 -75.19 13.37 3.14
CA LEU A 462 -74.91 12.39 2.06
C LEU A 462 -73.37 12.23 1.95
N LEU A 463 -72.73 11.16 2.48
CA LEU A 463 -72.58 9.84 1.85
C LEU A 463 -72.37 9.91 0.34
N ILE A 464 -71.12 9.79 -0.14
CA ILE A 464 -70.72 8.85 -1.21
C ILE A 464 -69.27 8.41 -0.95
N ALA A 465 -69.12 7.15 -0.54
CA ALA A 465 -67.94 6.35 -0.79
C ALA A 465 -67.97 5.86 -2.24
N GLN A 466 -66.81 5.74 -2.89
CA GLN A 466 -66.42 4.61 -3.77
C GLN A 466 -65.05 4.89 -4.41
N ASP A 467 -64.02 4.29 -3.80
CA ASP A 467 -63.07 3.32 -4.35
C ASP A 467 -62.81 3.18 -5.88
N PRO A 468 -61.63 2.61 -6.24
CA PRO A 468 -60.87 2.85 -7.47
C PRO A 468 -61.19 1.83 -8.59
N VAL A 469 -60.61 2.05 -9.78
CA VAL A 469 -60.03 1.05 -10.71
C VAL A 469 -59.76 1.72 -12.08
N ASP A 470 -58.48 1.81 -12.47
CA ASP A 470 -57.87 1.11 -13.63
C ASP A 470 -56.35 1.40 -13.70
#